data_AF-A0A5J6VS41-F1
#
_entry.id   AF-A0A5J6VS41-F1
#
_cell.length_a   1.000
_cell.length_b   1.000
_cell.length_c   1.000
_cell.angle_alpha   90.00
_cell.angle_beta   90.00
_cell.angle_gamma   90.00
#
_symmetry.space_group_name_H-M   'P 1'
#
loop_
_entity.id
_entity.type
_entity.pdbx_description
1 polymer ?
#
loop_
_entity_poly.entity_id
_entity_poly.type
_entity_poly.pdbx_seq_one_letter_code
_entity_poly.pdbx_strand_id
1 'polypeptide(L)'
;MATRMMQRNNLADAFVLVNDEQTNAALKAAREQIGDAEWKKGYSPENKAMVRDALKEHGARYEQALKGNLVGVQVAETQANGETFRKLRVTLENEAGRTILSADMGSEFAQRLITKLDTATREHAGGEISIGAFAKQTERDDRTFVDHVATMKGPDGQEVPATPGHFEKARERVEAAQKPMLDAGMKDRKILNQIAASTRESYFAEVAAGLSERLVEQGIAPKAVANERGALQAAAFPALESGIKDRDGVWHNLSIYEKDGQLTGTLQRRDVQTGDYEKAPVVFEPDGKGGLAALAAYDGGEKLTVSLSRSEPTLGGHEKVDLRVSSGGQQIHEHPGRLRANDALQKIPDHREGKAIEQALGVDPKMLNPVPAREAQRAPAKAQEKQHSQGVQL
;
A
#
# COMPACT_ATOMS: atom_id res chain seq x y z
N MET A 1 -19.59 12.08 -0.88
CA MET A 1 -19.27 12.48 0.51
C MET A 1 -17.81 12.91 0.54
N ALA A 2 -17.47 13.97 1.29
CA ALA A 2 -16.08 14.40 1.40
C ALA A 2 -15.26 13.34 2.15
N THR A 3 -14.08 13.00 1.63
CA THR A 3 -13.09 12.16 2.31
C THR A 3 -11.91 13.03 2.69
N ARG A 4 -11.47 12.94 3.94
CA ARG A 4 -10.32 13.68 4.45
C ARG A 4 -9.32 12.74 5.09
N MET A 5 -8.04 12.98 4.86
CA MET A 5 -6.97 12.24 5.50
C MET A 5 -6.34 13.10 6.59
N MET A 6 -6.24 12.54 7.78
CA MET A 6 -5.71 13.20 8.98
C MET A 6 -4.48 12.43 9.46
N GLN A 7 -3.49 13.10 10.02
CA GLN A 7 -2.34 12.48 10.66
C GLN A 7 -2.09 13.08 12.03
N ARG A 8 -1.49 12.29 12.94
CA ARG A 8 -1.04 12.83 14.22
C ARG A 8 0.14 13.76 13.99
N ASN A 9 0.03 15.00 14.45
CA ASN A 9 1.17 15.90 14.60
C ASN A 9 1.61 15.89 16.07
N ASN A 10 2.83 15.42 16.32
CA ASN A 10 3.34 15.25 17.68
C ASN A 10 3.58 16.57 18.42
N LEU A 11 3.93 17.64 17.70
CA LEU A 11 4.16 18.96 18.29
C LEU A 11 2.84 19.65 18.64
N ALA A 12 1.88 19.64 17.70
CA ALA A 12 0.52 20.17 17.93
C ALA A 12 -0.28 19.35 18.96
N ASP A 13 0.14 18.10 19.20
CA ASP A 13 -0.57 17.14 20.04
C ASP A 13 -2.04 17.04 19.62
N ALA A 14 -2.24 16.87 18.32
CA ALA A 14 -3.52 16.90 17.63
C ALA A 14 -3.43 16.16 16.28
N PHE A 15 -4.57 15.92 15.68
CA PHE A 15 -4.70 15.45 14.30
C PHE A 15 -4.82 16.65 13.37
N VAL A 16 -4.03 16.66 12.30
CA VAL A 16 -4.03 17.70 11.26
C VAL A 16 -4.27 17.07 9.91
N LEU A 17 -4.71 17.84 8.92
CA LEU A 17 -4.90 17.35 7.56
C LEU A 17 -3.56 16.96 6.91
N VAL A 18 -3.58 15.91 6.10
CA VAL A 18 -2.43 15.48 5.28
C VAL A 18 -2.47 16.24 3.96
N ASN A 19 -1.31 16.72 3.49
CA ASN A 19 -1.14 17.43 2.22
C ASN A 19 -2.04 18.66 2.04
N ASP A 20 -2.43 19.29 3.14
CA ASP A 20 -3.24 20.50 3.14
C ASP A 20 -2.35 21.75 3.15
N GLU A 21 -2.60 22.68 2.24
CA GLU A 21 -1.79 23.88 2.03
C GLU A 21 -1.73 24.75 3.29
N GLN A 22 -2.89 24.97 3.94
CA GLN A 22 -2.98 25.76 5.17
C GLN A 22 -2.21 25.11 6.31
N THR A 23 -2.36 23.79 6.48
CA THR A 23 -1.61 23.01 7.47
C THR A 23 -0.10 23.09 7.20
N ASN A 24 0.35 22.92 5.96
CA ASN A 24 1.77 22.98 5.61
C ASN A 24 2.37 24.37 5.84
N ALA A 25 1.64 25.42 5.47
CA ALA A 25 2.05 26.81 5.71
C ALA A 25 2.16 27.10 7.22
N ALA A 26 1.16 26.70 8.01
CA ALA A 26 1.15 26.86 9.46
C ALA A 26 2.32 26.13 10.13
N LEU A 27 2.59 24.88 9.76
CA LEU A 27 3.69 24.10 10.33
C LEU A 27 5.05 24.67 9.94
N LYS A 28 5.19 25.23 8.74
CA LYS A 28 6.40 25.94 8.31
C LYS A 28 6.60 27.22 9.15
N ALA A 29 5.57 28.05 9.30
CA ALA A 29 5.63 29.27 10.11
C ALA A 29 5.99 28.97 11.58
N ALA A 30 5.33 27.97 12.17
CA ALA A 30 5.64 27.55 13.54
C ALA A 30 7.10 27.06 13.67
N ARG A 31 7.61 26.32 12.68
CA ARG A 31 9.01 25.86 12.67
C ARG A 31 10.00 27.00 12.56
N GLU A 32 9.71 28.02 11.75
CA GLU A 32 10.54 29.22 11.64
C GLU A 32 10.58 30.00 12.95
N GLN A 33 9.46 30.07 13.68
CA GLN A 33 9.37 30.73 14.99
C GLN A 33 10.07 29.95 16.11
N ILE A 34 9.87 28.63 16.18
CA ILE A 34 10.45 27.75 17.20
C ILE A 34 11.96 27.58 16.99
N GLY A 35 12.40 27.57 15.73
CA GLY A 35 13.77 27.29 15.33
C GLY A 35 14.06 25.78 15.22
N ASP A 36 14.91 25.43 14.26
CA ASP A 36 15.20 24.04 13.87
C ASP A 36 15.72 23.16 15.01
N ALA A 37 16.52 23.72 15.91
CA ALA A 37 17.11 22.97 17.01
C ALA A 37 16.05 22.54 18.02
N GLU A 38 15.14 23.45 18.38
CA GLU A 38 14.06 23.19 19.35
C GLU A 38 12.96 22.33 18.71
N TRP A 39 12.64 22.57 17.44
CA TRP A 39 11.71 21.75 16.67
C TRP A 39 12.12 20.26 16.66
N LYS A 40 13.42 19.98 16.50
CA LYS A 40 13.97 18.62 16.51
C LYS A 40 13.91 17.93 17.87
N LYS A 41 13.79 18.68 18.97
CA LYS A 41 13.56 18.09 20.31
C LYS A 41 12.14 17.54 20.47
N GLY A 42 11.21 17.99 19.62
CA GLY A 42 9.84 17.49 19.58
C GLY A 42 8.92 18.22 20.55
N TYR A 43 8.00 17.46 21.15
CA TYR A 43 6.92 18.01 21.96
C TYR A 43 7.41 18.71 23.24
N SER A 44 6.90 19.92 23.47
CA SER A 44 6.86 20.62 24.76
C SER A 44 5.53 21.39 24.85
N PRO A 45 5.07 21.76 26.07
CA PRO A 45 3.88 22.62 26.21
C PRO A 45 3.99 23.94 25.42
N GLU A 46 5.19 24.53 25.38
CA GLU A 46 5.47 25.77 24.66
C GLU A 46 5.41 25.56 23.14
N ASN A 47 6.08 24.53 22.62
CA ASN A 47 6.04 24.20 21.19
C ASN A 47 4.62 23.86 20.75
N LYS A 48 3.85 23.16 21.59
CA LYS A 48 2.44 22.85 21.35
C LYS A 48 1.60 24.12 21.20
N ALA A 49 1.77 25.09 22.09
CA ALA A 49 1.05 26.36 22.03
C ALA A 49 1.39 27.09 20.73
N MET A 50 2.68 27.28 20.42
CA MET A 50 3.13 27.96 19.20
C MET A 50 2.62 27.29 17.93
N VAL A 51 2.68 25.95 17.84
CA VAL A 51 2.16 25.22 16.67
C VAL A 51 0.64 25.37 16.54
N ARG A 52 -0.11 25.31 17.64
CA ARG A 52 -1.58 25.47 17.60
C ARG A 52 -1.99 26.90 17.26
N ASP A 53 -1.27 27.89 17.75
CA ASP A 53 -1.51 29.30 17.40
C ASP A 53 -1.26 29.53 15.91
N ALA A 54 -0.15 29.03 15.36
CA ALA A 54 0.12 29.09 13.92
C ALA A 54 -0.96 28.40 13.07
N LEU A 55 -1.42 27.20 13.49
CA LEU A 55 -2.52 26.50 12.83
C LEU A 55 -3.80 27.35 12.81
N LYS A 56 -4.13 27.97 13.94
CA LYS A 56 -5.30 28.84 14.07
C LYS A 56 -5.19 30.10 13.20
N GLU A 57 -4.04 30.76 13.19
CA GLU A 57 -3.78 31.97 12.40
C GLU A 57 -3.91 31.72 10.89
N HIS A 58 -3.49 30.55 10.43
CA HIS A 58 -3.55 30.16 9.01
C HIS A 58 -4.89 29.51 8.62
N GLY A 59 -5.85 29.42 9.55
CA GLY A 59 -7.13 28.75 9.32
C GLY A 59 -7.04 27.23 9.15
N ALA A 60 -5.88 26.63 9.48
CA ALA A 60 -5.64 25.21 9.33
C ALA A 60 -6.46 24.40 10.35
N ARG A 61 -7.15 23.37 9.87
CA ARG A 61 -7.98 22.51 10.70
C ARG A 61 -7.13 21.56 11.53
N TYR A 62 -7.38 21.52 12.84
CA TYR A 62 -6.86 20.47 13.72
C TYR A 62 -7.93 19.94 14.68
N GLU A 63 -7.81 18.67 15.06
CA GLU A 63 -8.75 17.97 15.93
C GLU A 63 -8.00 17.25 17.04
N GLN A 64 -8.49 17.32 18.28
CA GLN A 64 -7.90 16.58 19.40
C GLN A 64 -8.39 15.12 19.44
N ALA A 65 -9.53 14.85 18.83
CA ALA A 65 -10.10 13.52 18.69
C ALA A 65 -10.82 13.39 17.35
N LEU A 66 -10.75 12.21 16.75
CA LEU A 66 -11.47 11.82 15.55
C LEU A 66 -12.64 10.91 15.95
N LYS A 67 -13.85 11.22 15.48
CA LYS A 67 -15.06 10.48 15.83
C LYS A 67 -15.79 9.97 14.60
N GLY A 68 -16.32 8.75 14.69
CA GLY A 68 -17.19 8.17 13.68
C GLY A 68 -17.23 6.65 13.78
N ASN A 69 -18.04 6.03 12.91
CA ASN A 69 -18.17 4.58 12.83
C ASN A 69 -16.89 3.97 12.31
N LEU A 70 -16.35 2.97 13.01
CA LEU A 70 -15.17 2.23 12.56
C LEU A 70 -15.53 1.35 11.35
N VAL A 71 -15.14 1.80 10.16
CA VAL A 71 -15.47 1.13 8.89
C VAL A 71 -14.25 0.61 8.13
N GLY A 72 -13.04 0.79 8.67
CA GLY A 72 -11.85 0.23 8.05
C GLY A 72 -10.59 0.35 8.90
N VAL A 73 -9.75 -0.68 8.81
CA VAL A 73 -8.36 -0.68 9.29
C VAL A 73 -7.54 -1.27 8.16
N GLN A 74 -6.46 -0.61 7.75
CA GLN A 74 -5.64 -1.04 6.62
C GLN A 74 -4.16 -0.74 6.88
N VAL A 75 -3.30 -1.55 6.26
CA VAL A 75 -1.88 -1.22 6.08
C VAL A 75 -1.74 -0.61 4.70
N ALA A 76 -1.14 0.58 4.64
CA ALA A 76 -0.80 1.24 3.39
C ALA A 76 0.72 1.49 3.33
N GLU A 77 1.24 1.61 2.12
CA GLU A 77 2.61 2.05 1.90
C GLU A 77 2.60 3.44 1.28
N THR A 78 3.49 4.29 1.75
CA THR A 78 3.68 5.64 1.21
C THR A 78 5.14 5.81 0.86
N GLN A 79 5.43 6.40 -0.30
CA GLN A 79 6.79 6.75 -0.69
C GLN A 79 7.06 8.21 -0.35
N ALA A 80 8.16 8.49 0.32
CA ALA A 80 8.67 9.84 0.52
C ALA A 80 10.21 9.80 0.47
N ASN A 81 10.83 10.74 -0.24
CA ASN A 81 12.30 10.86 -0.35
C ASN A 81 13.00 9.56 -0.80
N GLY A 82 12.35 8.74 -1.63
CA GLY A 82 12.90 7.45 -2.09
C GLY A 82 12.81 6.30 -1.09
N GLU A 83 12.25 6.54 0.11
CA GLU A 83 11.99 5.53 1.12
C GLU A 83 10.50 5.16 1.16
N THR A 84 10.22 3.88 1.43
CA THR A 84 8.86 3.38 1.63
C THR A 84 8.56 3.31 3.13
N PHE A 85 7.48 3.97 3.54
CA PHE A 85 6.99 3.97 4.91
C PHE A 85 5.66 3.21 4.97
N ARG A 86 5.55 2.25 5.89
CA ARG A 86 4.25 1.62 6.17
C ARG A 86 3.44 2.51 7.09
N LYS A 87 2.16 2.65 6.77
CA LYS A 87 1.19 3.45 7.50
C LYS A 87 0.05 2.56 7.96
N LEU A 88 -0.38 2.76 9.20
CA LEU A 88 -1.71 2.37 9.65
C LEU A 88 -2.71 3.38 9.08
N ARG A 89 -3.75 2.89 8.39
CA ARG A 89 -4.92 3.67 8.00
C ARG A 89 -6.15 3.20 8.79
N VAL A 90 -6.82 4.11 9.47
CA VAL A 90 -8.09 3.84 10.17
C VAL A 90 -9.17 4.71 9.56
N THR A 91 -10.22 4.10 9.04
CA THR A 91 -11.33 4.79 8.38
C THR A 91 -12.52 4.90 9.32
N LEU A 92 -12.92 6.15 9.57
CA LEU A 92 -14.11 6.50 10.33
C LEU A 92 -15.14 7.15 9.39
N GLU A 93 -16.41 6.80 9.54
CA GLU A 93 -17.50 7.37 8.74
C GLU A 93 -18.61 7.92 9.63
N ASN A 94 -19.08 9.12 9.34
CA ASN A 94 -20.19 9.78 10.02
C ASN A 94 -20.98 10.66 9.04
N GLU A 95 -21.96 11.42 9.53
CA GLU A 95 -22.78 12.30 8.69
C GLU A 95 -21.98 13.36 7.94
N ALA A 96 -20.83 13.80 8.46
CA ALA A 96 -19.95 14.76 7.82
C ALA A 96 -19.07 14.13 6.71
N GLY A 97 -19.06 12.80 6.59
CA GLY A 97 -18.33 12.05 5.58
C GLY A 97 -17.27 11.12 6.17
N ARG A 98 -16.22 10.89 5.39
CA ARG A 98 -15.19 9.88 5.69
C ARG A 98 -13.91 10.54 6.18
N THR A 99 -13.39 10.09 7.32
CA THR A 99 -12.11 10.49 7.88
C THR A 99 -11.15 9.31 7.88
N ILE A 100 -9.98 9.45 7.29
CA ILE A 100 -8.93 8.43 7.30
C ILE A 100 -7.79 8.94 8.18
N LEU A 101 -7.58 8.34 9.35
CA LEU A 101 -6.38 8.54 10.15
C LEU A 101 -5.22 7.78 9.50
N SER A 102 -4.14 8.46 9.15
CA SER A 102 -2.88 7.89 8.72
C SER A 102 -1.81 8.08 9.80
N ALA A 103 -1.19 7.00 10.25
CA ALA A 103 -0.12 7.03 11.24
C ALA A 103 1.04 6.13 10.83
N ASP A 104 2.27 6.54 11.11
CA ASP A 104 3.46 5.71 10.86
C ASP A 104 3.38 4.40 11.64
N MET A 105 3.53 3.26 10.97
CA MET A 105 3.46 1.94 11.60
C MET A 105 4.56 1.76 12.64
N GLY A 106 5.73 2.37 12.41
CA GLY A 106 6.84 2.39 13.36
C GLY A 106 6.58 3.27 14.61
N SER A 107 5.55 4.13 14.60
CA SER A 107 5.26 5.01 15.73
C SER A 107 4.63 4.26 16.90
N GLU A 108 5.00 4.66 18.12
CA GLU A 108 4.40 4.14 19.34
C GLU A 108 2.87 4.36 19.37
N PHE A 109 2.42 5.51 18.86
CA PHE A 109 1.00 5.82 18.73
C PHE A 109 0.25 4.78 17.90
N ALA A 110 0.74 4.45 16.70
CA ALA A 110 0.10 3.46 15.83
C ALA A 110 0.08 2.07 16.49
N GLN A 111 1.20 1.65 17.09
CA GLN A 111 1.32 0.34 17.74
C GLN A 111 0.36 0.20 18.93
N ARG A 112 0.25 1.25 19.77
CA ARG A 112 -0.73 1.28 20.87
C ARG A 112 -2.18 1.38 20.38
N LEU A 113 -2.42 2.07 19.28
CA LEU A 113 -3.75 2.16 18.69
C LEU A 113 -4.18 0.79 18.13
N ILE A 114 -3.29 0.05 17.48
CA ILE A 114 -3.56 -1.29 16.92
C ILE A 114 -4.03 -2.26 18.00
N THR A 115 -3.41 -2.26 19.18
CA THR A 115 -3.84 -3.16 20.27
C THR A 115 -5.25 -2.85 20.78
N LYS A 116 -5.67 -1.57 20.75
CA LYS A 116 -7.04 -1.19 21.08
C LYS A 116 -8.00 -1.50 19.94
N LEU A 117 -7.59 -1.28 18.68
CA LEU A 117 -8.36 -1.67 17.50
C LEU A 117 -8.61 -3.18 17.46
N ASP A 118 -7.69 -3.99 17.94
CA ASP A 118 -7.91 -5.44 18.04
C ASP A 118 -9.09 -5.79 18.96
N THR A 119 -9.25 -5.06 20.07
CA THR A 119 -10.44 -5.16 20.93
C THR A 119 -11.68 -4.57 20.24
N ALA A 120 -11.59 -3.35 19.70
CA ALA A 120 -12.74 -2.66 19.10
C ALA A 120 -13.31 -3.39 17.88
N THR A 121 -12.48 -4.06 17.08
CA THR A 121 -12.97 -4.86 15.93
C THR A 121 -13.63 -6.17 16.35
N ARG A 122 -13.57 -6.56 17.64
CA ARG A 122 -14.37 -7.68 18.18
C ARG A 122 -15.66 -7.19 18.84
N GLU A 123 -15.58 -6.08 19.56
CA GLU A 123 -16.64 -5.63 20.47
C GLU A 123 -17.48 -4.45 19.95
N HIS A 124 -16.91 -3.63 19.07
CA HIS A 124 -17.48 -2.35 18.62
C HIS A 124 -17.36 -2.17 17.10
N ALA A 125 -17.25 -3.26 16.36
CA ALA A 125 -17.04 -3.22 14.93
C ALA A 125 -18.25 -2.57 14.22
N GLY A 126 -18.01 -1.58 13.36
CA GLY A 126 -19.05 -0.79 12.71
C GLY A 126 -19.75 0.23 13.63
N GLY A 127 -19.45 0.20 14.93
CA GLY A 127 -19.95 1.16 15.92
C GLY A 127 -19.15 2.45 15.94
N GLU A 128 -19.75 3.49 16.52
CA GLU A 128 -19.09 4.78 16.71
C GLU A 128 -17.94 4.66 17.71
N ILE A 129 -16.76 5.13 17.32
CA ILE A 129 -15.59 5.23 18.19
C ILE A 129 -15.03 6.65 18.18
N SER A 130 -14.29 6.99 19.24
CA SER A 130 -13.54 8.25 19.34
C SER A 130 -12.06 7.95 19.54
N ILE A 131 -11.22 8.25 18.56
CA ILE A 131 -9.77 8.11 18.63
C ILE A 131 -9.16 9.43 19.10
N GLY A 132 -8.38 9.39 20.17
CA GLY A 132 -7.64 10.53 20.70
C GLY A 132 -6.15 10.25 20.75
N ALA A 133 -5.38 11.32 20.83
CA ALA A 133 -3.94 11.28 21.00
C ALA A 133 -3.52 12.37 21.97
N PHE A 134 -2.66 12.03 22.93
CA PHE A 134 -2.04 13.03 23.79
C PHE A 134 -0.58 12.67 24.07
N ALA A 135 0.21 13.69 24.40
CA ALA A 135 1.57 13.54 24.87
C ALA A 135 1.57 13.39 26.39
N LYS A 136 2.26 12.37 26.90
CA LYS A 136 2.44 12.13 28.32
C LYS A 136 3.93 12.20 28.65
N GLN A 137 4.32 13.10 29.54
CA GLN A 137 5.67 13.09 30.06
C GLN A 137 5.85 11.92 31.03
N THR A 138 6.92 11.16 30.86
CA THR A 138 7.29 10.05 31.74
C THR A 138 8.77 10.14 32.10
N GLU A 139 9.09 9.86 33.36
CA GLU A 139 10.48 9.81 33.82
C GLU A 139 10.98 8.37 33.79
N ARG A 140 12.15 8.16 33.18
CA ARG A 140 12.87 6.88 33.19
C ARG A 140 14.35 7.18 33.34
N ASP A 141 15.03 6.54 34.29
CA ASP A 141 16.47 6.70 34.52
C ASP A 141 16.92 8.18 34.59
N ASP A 142 16.23 8.99 35.41
CA ASP A 142 16.46 10.44 35.58
C ASP A 142 16.37 11.28 34.29
N ARG A 143 15.69 10.75 33.26
CA ARG A 143 15.41 11.45 31.99
C ARG A 143 13.92 11.53 31.75
N THR A 144 13.47 12.70 31.31
CA THR A 144 12.09 12.90 30.86
C THR A 144 11.93 12.48 29.41
N PHE A 145 10.96 11.62 29.15
CA PHE A 145 10.52 11.18 27.84
C PHE A 145 9.11 11.68 27.58
N VAL A 146 8.74 11.81 26.31
CA VAL A 146 7.36 12.09 25.92
C VAL A 146 6.80 10.85 25.24
N ASP A 147 5.90 10.16 25.93
CA ASP A 147 5.15 9.04 25.38
C ASP A 147 3.94 9.58 24.61
N HIS A 148 3.82 9.14 23.36
CA HIS A 148 2.74 9.54 22.48
C HIS A 148 1.58 8.54 22.60
N VAL A 149 0.72 8.76 23.59
CA VAL A 149 -0.37 7.85 23.95
C VAL A 149 -1.49 7.90 22.92
N ALA A 150 -2.08 6.74 22.63
CA ALA A 150 -3.32 6.58 21.87
C ALA A 150 -4.46 6.26 22.84
N THR A 151 -5.58 6.97 22.71
CA THR A 151 -6.84 6.63 23.38
C THR A 151 -7.88 6.24 22.37
N MET A 152 -8.77 5.33 22.74
CA MET A 152 -9.93 5.02 21.93
C MET A 152 -11.10 4.77 22.85
N LYS A 153 -12.20 5.49 22.63
CA LYS A 153 -13.45 5.29 23.36
C LYS A 153 -14.47 4.58 22.49
N GLY A 154 -15.20 3.64 23.08
CA GLY A 154 -16.30 2.93 22.45
C GLY A 154 -17.58 3.75 22.40
N PRO A 155 -18.70 3.16 21.91
CA PRO A 155 -20.00 3.82 21.79
C PRO A 155 -20.57 4.30 23.13
N ASP A 156 -20.19 3.66 24.23
CA ASP A 156 -20.58 4.01 25.60
C ASP A 156 -19.71 5.12 26.21
N GLY A 157 -18.74 5.64 25.46
CA GLY A 157 -17.79 6.65 25.91
C GLY A 157 -16.70 6.12 26.85
N GLN A 158 -16.67 4.81 27.13
CA GLN A 158 -15.63 4.19 27.94
C GLN A 158 -14.39 3.90 27.11
N GLU A 159 -13.23 3.87 27.77
CA GLU A 159 -11.97 3.58 27.11
C GLU A 159 -11.90 2.10 26.70
N VAL A 160 -11.68 1.85 25.42
CA VAL A 160 -11.46 0.51 24.87
C VAL A 160 -10.13 -0.03 25.40
N PRO A 161 -10.13 -1.17 26.11
CA PRO A 161 -8.91 -1.75 26.63
C PRO A 161 -8.00 -2.24 25.48
N ALA A 162 -6.70 -2.14 25.67
CA ALA A 162 -5.75 -2.73 24.74
C ALA A 162 -5.78 -4.26 24.88
N THR A 163 -5.79 -4.98 23.75
CA THR A 163 -5.58 -6.44 23.77
C THR A 163 -4.18 -6.73 24.34
N PRO A 164 -4.07 -7.57 25.39
CA PRO A 164 -2.79 -7.88 26.02
C PRO A 164 -1.90 -8.77 25.15
N GLY A 165 -0.59 -8.76 25.39
CA GLY A 165 0.36 -9.71 24.81
C GLY A 165 0.98 -9.29 23.46
N HIS A 166 0.50 -8.23 22.82
CA HIS A 166 1.06 -7.79 21.52
C HIS A 166 2.50 -7.29 21.64
N PHE A 167 2.82 -6.51 22.67
CA PHE A 167 4.17 -5.97 22.86
C PHE A 167 5.16 -7.05 23.26
N GLU A 168 4.71 -8.03 24.05
CA GLU A 168 5.49 -9.21 24.45
C GLU A 168 5.83 -10.07 23.22
N LYS A 169 4.82 -10.39 22.39
CA LYS A 169 5.03 -11.12 21.12
C LYS A 169 5.94 -10.37 20.16
N ALA A 170 5.80 -9.04 20.07
CA ALA A 170 6.70 -8.21 19.26
C ALA A 170 8.14 -8.28 19.79
N ARG A 171 8.33 -8.22 21.12
CA ARG A 171 9.64 -8.35 21.76
C ARG A 171 10.27 -9.71 21.50
N GLU A 172 9.52 -10.80 21.65
CA GLU A 172 9.99 -12.17 21.37
C GLU A 172 10.48 -12.31 19.91
N ARG A 173 9.73 -11.74 18.95
CA ARG A 173 10.17 -11.73 17.54
C ARG A 173 11.43 -10.89 17.32
N VAL A 174 11.56 -9.76 18.00
CA VAL A 174 12.78 -8.92 17.93
C VAL A 174 13.98 -9.68 18.48
N GLU A 175 13.86 -10.32 19.64
CA GLU A 175 14.92 -11.12 20.24
C GLU A 175 15.33 -12.27 19.31
N ALA A 176 14.35 -12.98 18.74
CA ALA A 176 14.60 -14.04 17.76
C ALA A 176 15.30 -13.51 16.49
N ALA A 177 14.95 -12.32 16.00
CA ALA A 177 15.57 -11.71 14.82
C ALA A 177 16.99 -11.18 15.09
N GLN A 178 17.28 -10.71 16.30
CA GLN A 178 18.60 -10.22 16.69
C GLN A 178 19.57 -11.36 17.04
N LYS A 179 19.05 -12.50 17.51
CA LYS A 179 19.86 -13.64 17.99
C LYS A 179 20.96 -14.09 17.01
N PRO A 180 20.71 -14.29 15.70
CA PRO A 180 21.77 -14.70 14.77
C PRO A 180 22.93 -13.69 14.67
N MET A 181 22.63 -12.40 14.74
CA MET A 181 23.64 -11.34 14.68
C MET A 181 24.46 -11.29 15.96
N LEU A 182 23.81 -11.44 17.12
CA LEU A 182 24.47 -11.52 18.42
C LEU A 182 25.36 -12.76 18.53
N ASP A 183 24.87 -13.92 18.08
CA ASP A 183 25.59 -15.20 18.06
C ASP A 183 26.81 -15.12 17.10
N ALA A 184 26.73 -14.31 16.04
CA ALA A 184 27.86 -13.98 15.15
C ALA A 184 28.82 -12.91 15.72
N GLY A 185 28.62 -12.46 16.96
CA GLY A 185 29.47 -11.48 17.65
C GLY A 185 29.22 -10.02 17.28
N MET A 186 28.14 -9.71 16.55
CA MET A 186 27.78 -8.33 16.21
C MET A 186 27.33 -7.55 17.44
N LYS A 187 27.98 -6.42 17.72
CA LYS A 187 27.67 -5.52 18.86
C LYS A 187 27.22 -4.13 18.43
N ASP A 188 27.07 -3.88 17.13
CA ASP A 188 26.64 -2.59 16.62
C ASP A 188 25.18 -2.31 17.02
N ARG A 189 25.01 -1.40 17.98
CA ARG A 189 23.69 -1.00 18.48
C ARG A 189 22.81 -0.39 17.40
N LYS A 190 23.38 0.30 16.41
CA LYS A 190 22.60 0.92 15.33
C LYS A 190 21.94 -0.16 14.47
N ILE A 191 22.69 -1.18 14.08
CA ILE A 191 22.19 -2.30 13.27
C ILE A 191 21.16 -3.11 14.08
N LEU A 192 21.46 -3.44 15.33
CA LEU A 192 20.54 -4.18 16.19
C LEU A 192 19.22 -3.40 16.42
N ASN A 193 19.29 -2.09 16.63
CA ASN A 193 18.09 -1.25 16.78
C ASN A 193 17.29 -1.13 15.48
N GLN A 194 17.94 -1.11 14.33
CA GLN A 194 17.26 -1.12 13.03
C GLN A 194 16.51 -2.43 12.79
N ILE A 195 17.14 -3.57 13.11
CA ILE A 195 16.48 -4.88 13.08
C ILE A 195 15.27 -4.86 14.03
N ALA A 196 15.45 -4.40 15.27
CA ALA A 196 14.36 -4.33 16.24
C ALA A 196 13.19 -3.46 15.77
N ALA A 197 13.47 -2.30 15.19
CA ALA A 197 12.45 -1.39 14.68
C ALA A 197 11.67 -2.04 13.51
N SER A 198 12.38 -2.59 12.52
CA SER A 198 11.77 -3.23 11.35
C SER A 198 10.95 -4.48 11.70
N THR A 199 11.47 -5.33 12.59
CA THR A 199 10.76 -6.53 13.06
C THR A 199 9.50 -6.17 13.85
N ARG A 200 9.58 -5.16 14.73
CA ARG A 200 8.42 -4.67 15.48
C ARG A 200 7.36 -4.07 14.54
N GLU A 201 7.78 -3.23 13.61
CA GLU A 201 6.88 -2.64 12.60
C GLU A 201 6.17 -3.73 11.79
N SER A 202 6.90 -4.78 11.38
CA SER A 202 6.33 -5.91 10.64
C SER A 202 5.31 -6.69 11.45
N TYR A 203 5.58 -6.95 12.74
CA TYR A 203 4.60 -7.58 13.62
C TYR A 203 3.29 -6.79 13.70
N PHE A 204 3.35 -5.48 13.92
CA PHE A 204 2.13 -4.66 14.04
C PHE A 204 1.42 -4.47 12.69
N ALA A 205 2.15 -4.48 11.57
CA ALA A 205 1.55 -4.53 10.24
C ALA A 205 0.76 -5.83 10.01
N GLU A 206 1.29 -6.99 10.41
CA GLU A 206 0.56 -8.27 10.35
C GLU A 206 -0.71 -8.23 11.21
N VAL A 207 -0.63 -7.69 12.43
CA VAL A 207 -1.81 -7.53 13.30
C VAL A 207 -2.85 -6.66 12.61
N ALA A 208 -2.46 -5.48 12.10
CA ALA A 208 -3.38 -4.57 11.42
C ALA A 208 -4.00 -5.19 10.16
N ALA A 209 -3.26 -6.01 9.41
CA ALA A 209 -3.80 -6.77 8.28
C ALA A 209 -4.88 -7.76 8.74
N GLY A 210 -4.65 -8.51 9.84
CA GLY A 210 -5.66 -9.38 10.43
C GLY A 210 -6.90 -8.64 10.94
N LEU A 211 -6.75 -7.39 11.40
CA LEU A 211 -7.90 -6.53 11.76
C LEU A 211 -8.71 -6.13 10.53
N SER A 212 -8.03 -5.83 9.41
CA SER A 212 -8.66 -5.53 8.13
C SER A 212 -9.51 -6.72 7.66
N GLU A 213 -8.95 -7.92 7.68
CA GLU A 213 -9.64 -9.15 7.27
C GLU A 213 -10.89 -9.39 8.13
N ARG A 214 -10.77 -9.24 9.45
CA ARG A 214 -11.90 -9.37 10.38
C ARG A 214 -13.05 -8.41 10.07
N LEU A 215 -12.75 -7.13 9.81
CA LEU A 215 -13.78 -6.15 9.47
C LEU A 215 -14.48 -6.46 8.14
N VAL A 216 -13.75 -7.08 7.20
CA VAL A 216 -14.30 -7.57 5.93
C VAL A 216 -15.19 -8.80 6.14
N GLU A 217 -14.75 -9.76 6.94
CA GLU A 217 -15.54 -10.96 7.28
C GLU A 217 -16.84 -10.61 8.00
N GLN A 218 -16.81 -9.58 8.85
CA GLN A 218 -17.99 -9.05 9.55
C GLN A 218 -18.92 -8.21 8.63
N GLY A 219 -18.54 -7.97 7.37
CA GLY A 219 -19.35 -7.19 6.41
C GLY A 219 -19.38 -5.69 6.69
N ILE A 220 -18.49 -5.18 7.54
CA ILE A 220 -18.42 -3.76 7.93
C ILE A 220 -17.57 -2.96 6.95
N ALA A 221 -16.38 -3.48 6.66
CA ALA A 221 -15.55 -2.93 5.60
C ALA A 221 -15.96 -3.57 4.28
N PRO A 222 -16.10 -2.81 3.19
CA PRO A 222 -16.17 -3.42 1.87
C PRO A 222 -14.93 -4.28 1.69
N LYS A 223 -15.08 -5.48 1.09
CA LYS A 223 -13.92 -6.23 0.59
C LYS A 223 -13.08 -5.25 -0.20
N ALA A 224 -11.90 -4.92 0.31
CA ALA A 224 -11.02 -3.99 -0.36
C ALA A 224 -10.69 -4.59 -1.72
N VAL A 225 -11.28 -4.04 -2.78
CA VAL A 225 -10.84 -4.28 -4.15
C VAL A 225 -9.50 -3.57 -4.23
N ALA A 226 -8.43 -4.34 -4.03
CA ALA A 226 -7.06 -3.85 -3.94
C ALA A 226 -6.72 -2.92 -5.11
N ASN A 227 -6.62 -1.63 -4.85
CA ASN A 227 -6.13 -0.65 -5.79
C ASN A 227 -5.40 0.47 -5.03
N GLU A 228 -4.20 0.17 -4.56
CA GLU A 228 -3.10 1.14 -4.35
C GLU A 228 -1.81 0.35 -4.05
N ARG A 229 -0.83 0.49 -4.95
CA ARG A 229 0.40 -0.31 -5.03
C ARG A 229 1.24 -0.21 -3.74
N GLY A 230 1.33 -1.34 -3.04
CA GLY A 230 2.27 -1.63 -1.94
C GLY A 230 2.21 -3.11 -1.51
N ALA A 231 1.04 -3.75 -1.64
CA ALA A 231 0.87 -5.19 -1.34
C ALA A 231 1.11 -6.10 -2.56
N LEU A 232 2.19 -5.88 -3.32
CA LEU A 232 2.60 -6.76 -4.43
C LEU A 232 3.22 -8.07 -3.88
N GLN A 233 2.40 -8.91 -3.23
CA GLN A 233 2.50 -10.39 -3.34
C GLN A 233 1.44 -11.20 -2.57
N ALA A 234 0.51 -10.61 -1.79
CA ALA A 234 -0.35 -11.43 -0.92
C ALA A 234 -1.85 -11.53 -1.27
N ALA A 235 -2.49 -10.56 -1.94
CA ALA A 235 -3.89 -10.70 -2.37
C ALA A 235 -4.30 -9.65 -3.42
N ALA A 236 -4.08 -9.91 -4.71
CA ALA A 236 -4.61 -9.07 -5.79
C ALA A 236 -6.13 -9.30 -5.98
N PHE A 237 -6.89 -8.29 -6.43
CA PHE A 237 -8.28 -8.49 -6.89
C PHE A 237 -8.27 -9.39 -8.14
N PRO A 238 -9.12 -10.42 -8.27
CA PRO A 238 -9.13 -11.29 -9.45
C PRO A 238 -9.36 -10.46 -10.73
N ALA A 239 -8.33 -10.31 -11.56
CA ALA A 239 -8.37 -9.52 -12.78
C ALA A 239 -7.40 -10.05 -13.82
N LEU A 240 -7.69 -9.73 -15.08
CA LEU A 240 -6.73 -9.79 -16.16
C LEU A 240 -5.86 -8.55 -16.10
N GLU A 241 -4.56 -8.74 -16.15
CA GLU A 241 -3.57 -7.67 -16.07
C GLU A 241 -2.63 -7.67 -17.27
N SER A 242 -2.15 -6.48 -17.62
CA SER A 242 -1.07 -6.32 -18.58
C SER A 242 -0.27 -5.06 -18.28
N GLY A 243 1.04 -5.13 -18.46
CA GLY A 243 1.94 -3.99 -18.37
C GLY A 243 2.59 -3.74 -19.72
N ILE A 244 2.62 -2.48 -20.14
CA ILE A 244 3.27 -2.05 -21.36
C ILE A 244 4.05 -0.78 -21.13
N LYS A 245 5.28 -0.73 -21.64
CA LYS A 245 6.15 0.43 -21.52
C LYS A 245 6.13 1.19 -22.84
N ASP A 246 5.80 2.46 -22.80
CA ASP A 246 5.87 3.31 -23.99
C ASP A 246 7.33 3.70 -24.33
N ARG A 247 7.52 4.36 -25.46
CA ARG A 247 8.84 4.77 -25.97
C ARG A 247 9.55 5.78 -25.06
N ASP A 248 8.79 6.57 -24.32
CA ASP A 248 9.31 7.54 -23.36
C ASP A 248 9.65 6.89 -22.01
N GLY A 249 9.30 5.61 -21.87
CA GLY A 249 9.63 4.77 -20.75
C GLY A 249 8.59 4.75 -19.64
N VAL A 250 7.41 5.33 -19.86
CA VAL A 250 6.27 5.32 -18.95
C VAL A 250 5.58 3.97 -19.01
N TRP A 251 5.27 3.42 -17.84
CA TRP A 251 4.52 2.18 -17.72
C TRP A 251 3.02 2.45 -17.69
N HIS A 252 2.32 1.86 -18.65
CA HIS A 252 0.86 1.77 -18.69
C HIS A 252 0.45 0.39 -18.20
N ASN A 253 -0.39 0.35 -17.17
CA ASN A 253 -0.79 -0.87 -16.49
C ASN A 253 -2.30 -1.00 -16.60
N LEU A 254 -2.73 -2.06 -17.27
CA LEU A 254 -4.12 -2.38 -17.50
C LEU A 254 -4.55 -3.43 -16.49
N SER A 255 -5.71 -3.21 -15.86
CA SER A 255 -6.43 -4.19 -15.05
C SER A 255 -7.87 -4.26 -15.54
N ILE A 256 -8.34 -5.47 -15.89
CA ILE A 256 -9.65 -5.73 -16.49
C ILE A 256 -10.35 -6.83 -15.71
N TYR A 257 -11.64 -6.65 -15.49
CA TYR A 257 -12.56 -7.65 -14.97
C TYR A 257 -13.85 -7.67 -15.81
N GLU A 258 -14.66 -8.70 -15.63
CA GLU A 258 -15.93 -8.83 -16.32
C GLU A 258 -17.04 -8.23 -15.46
N LYS A 259 -17.88 -7.40 -16.07
CA LYS A 259 -19.08 -6.83 -15.46
C LYS A 259 -20.20 -6.78 -16.48
N ASP A 260 -21.33 -7.42 -16.16
CA ASP A 260 -22.58 -7.39 -16.94
C ASP A 260 -22.44 -7.82 -18.42
N GLY A 261 -21.58 -8.80 -18.68
CA GLY A 261 -21.23 -9.33 -20.00
C GLY A 261 -20.12 -8.55 -20.72
N GLN A 262 -19.54 -7.53 -20.08
CA GLN A 262 -18.59 -6.62 -20.71
C GLN A 262 -17.26 -6.58 -19.95
N LEU A 263 -16.15 -6.54 -20.69
CA LEU A 263 -14.84 -6.33 -20.11
C LEU A 263 -14.65 -4.86 -19.77
N THR A 264 -14.45 -4.56 -18.49
CA THR A 264 -14.23 -3.20 -17.98
C THR A 264 -13.02 -3.16 -17.08
N GLY A 265 -12.42 -1.99 -16.88
CA GLY A 265 -11.16 -1.92 -16.19
C GLY A 265 -10.62 -0.51 -16.00
N THR A 266 -9.31 -0.45 -15.74
CA THR A 266 -8.59 0.80 -15.60
C THR A 266 -7.23 0.69 -16.28
N LEU A 267 -6.88 1.70 -17.08
CA LEU A 267 -5.53 1.93 -17.54
C LEU A 267 -4.86 2.93 -16.60
N GLN A 268 -3.75 2.53 -15.98
CA GLN A 268 -3.02 3.34 -15.01
C GLN A 268 -1.63 3.67 -15.54
N ARG A 269 -1.22 4.92 -15.42
CA ARG A 269 0.16 5.33 -15.68
C ARG A 269 0.69 6.17 -14.53
N ARG A 270 2.00 6.24 -14.39
CA ARG A 270 2.65 7.15 -13.45
C ARG A 270 3.05 8.40 -14.22
N ASP A 271 2.54 9.54 -13.82
CA ASP A 271 2.95 10.81 -14.36
C ASP A 271 4.43 11.08 -14.00
N VAL A 272 5.21 11.47 -15.00
CA VAL A 272 6.67 11.58 -14.86
C VAL A 272 7.06 12.88 -14.14
N GLN A 273 6.21 13.90 -14.15
CA GLN A 273 6.49 15.22 -13.58
C GLN A 273 6.10 15.31 -12.11
N THR A 274 4.91 14.80 -11.77
CA THR A 274 4.31 14.81 -10.43
C THR A 274 4.64 13.54 -9.66
N GLY A 275 4.92 12.43 -10.35
CA GLY A 275 5.10 11.11 -9.74
C GLY A 275 3.79 10.44 -9.33
N ASP A 276 2.65 11.09 -9.55
CA ASP A 276 1.31 10.63 -9.20
C ASP A 276 0.82 9.56 -10.17
N TYR A 277 -0.17 8.78 -9.73
CA TYR A 277 -0.82 7.78 -10.57
C TYR A 277 -2.07 8.35 -11.21
N GLU A 278 -2.04 8.45 -12.52
CA GLU A 278 -3.22 8.76 -13.31
C GLU A 278 -3.97 7.48 -13.66
N LYS A 279 -5.31 7.52 -13.54
CA LYS A 279 -6.19 6.38 -13.81
C LYS A 279 -7.23 6.80 -14.83
N ALA A 280 -7.38 6.02 -15.89
CA ALA A 280 -8.44 6.19 -16.88
C ALA A 280 -9.32 4.93 -16.88
N PRO A 281 -10.65 5.06 -16.67
CA PRO A 281 -11.55 3.93 -16.83
C PRO A 281 -11.55 3.47 -18.29
N VAL A 282 -11.68 2.16 -18.49
CA VAL A 282 -11.81 1.56 -19.82
C VAL A 282 -13.01 0.62 -19.84
N VAL A 283 -13.75 0.66 -20.95
CA VAL A 283 -14.86 -0.24 -21.24
C VAL A 283 -14.62 -0.76 -22.65
N PHE A 284 -14.46 -2.07 -22.78
CA PHE A 284 -14.10 -2.71 -24.04
C PHE A 284 -15.34 -3.05 -24.85
N GLU A 285 -15.26 -2.74 -26.14
CA GLU A 285 -16.26 -3.05 -27.15
C GLU A 285 -15.59 -3.73 -28.34
N PRO A 286 -16.32 -4.55 -29.12
CA PRO A 286 -15.80 -5.11 -30.36
C PRO A 286 -15.33 -4.01 -31.32
N ASP A 287 -14.11 -4.15 -31.85
CA ASP A 287 -13.50 -3.15 -32.75
C ASP A 287 -13.91 -3.33 -34.23
N GLY A 288 -14.77 -4.32 -34.51
CA GLY A 288 -15.22 -4.71 -35.85
C GLY A 288 -14.17 -5.48 -36.69
N LYS A 289 -12.98 -5.75 -36.15
CA LYS A 289 -11.85 -6.42 -36.81
C LYS A 289 -11.43 -7.72 -36.12
N GLY A 290 -12.28 -8.24 -35.23
CA GLY A 290 -11.99 -9.43 -34.42
C GLY A 290 -11.13 -9.14 -33.18
N GLY A 291 -11.03 -7.87 -32.77
CA GLY A 291 -10.43 -7.42 -31.53
C GLY A 291 -11.44 -6.73 -30.61
N LEU A 292 -10.94 -6.27 -29.46
CA LEU A 292 -11.66 -5.39 -28.56
C LEU A 292 -10.92 -4.05 -28.47
N ALA A 293 -11.65 -2.95 -28.37
CA ALA A 293 -11.09 -1.62 -28.16
C ALA A 293 -11.82 -0.88 -27.05
N ALA A 294 -11.08 -0.05 -26.33
CA ALA A 294 -11.60 0.85 -25.32
C ALA A 294 -10.93 2.22 -25.44
N LEU A 295 -11.65 3.27 -25.03
CA LEU A 295 -11.10 4.61 -24.89
C LEU A 295 -10.72 4.85 -23.43
N ALA A 296 -9.46 5.18 -23.17
CA ALA A 296 -8.96 5.64 -21.89
C ALA A 296 -8.84 7.17 -21.93
N ALA A 297 -9.68 7.88 -21.19
CA ALA A 297 -9.62 9.34 -21.05
C ALA A 297 -9.07 9.71 -19.67
N TYR A 298 -7.97 10.44 -19.64
CA TYR A 298 -7.38 10.98 -18.41
C TYR A 298 -7.94 12.37 -18.11
N ASP A 299 -7.90 12.78 -16.83
CA ASP A 299 -8.42 14.07 -16.38
C ASP A 299 -7.70 15.26 -17.03
N GLY A 300 -6.44 15.09 -17.46
CA GLY A 300 -5.69 16.08 -18.24
C GLY A 300 -6.15 16.25 -19.70
N GLY A 301 -7.20 15.55 -20.13
CA GLY A 301 -7.77 15.64 -21.48
C GLY A 301 -7.10 14.73 -22.52
N GLU A 302 -6.00 14.08 -22.18
CA GLU A 302 -5.36 13.07 -23.03
C GLU A 302 -6.26 11.84 -23.19
N LYS A 303 -6.32 11.33 -24.42
CA LYS A 303 -7.10 10.15 -24.78
C LYS A 303 -6.21 9.11 -25.43
N LEU A 304 -6.21 7.90 -24.88
CA LEU A 304 -5.53 6.74 -25.44
C LEU A 304 -6.54 5.71 -25.90
N THR A 305 -6.26 5.06 -27.03
CA THR A 305 -6.99 3.88 -27.47
C THR A 305 -6.27 2.64 -26.96
N VAL A 306 -7.00 1.77 -26.27
CA VAL A 306 -6.52 0.51 -25.73
C VAL A 306 -7.14 -0.62 -26.52
N SER A 307 -6.34 -1.48 -27.15
CA SER A 307 -6.81 -2.56 -28.00
C SER A 307 -6.31 -3.92 -27.50
N LEU A 308 -7.21 -4.90 -27.49
CA LEU A 308 -6.90 -6.30 -27.23
C LEU A 308 -7.12 -7.10 -28.52
N SER A 309 -6.13 -7.88 -28.90
CA SER A 309 -6.23 -8.73 -30.09
C SER A 309 -5.54 -10.07 -29.86
N ARG A 310 -6.03 -11.11 -30.52
CA ARG A 310 -5.31 -12.38 -30.61
C ARG A 310 -3.97 -12.17 -31.30
N SER A 311 -2.90 -12.65 -30.67
CA SER A 311 -1.55 -12.67 -31.25
C SER A 311 -1.46 -13.69 -32.39
N GLU A 312 -0.58 -13.43 -33.35
CA GLU A 312 -0.26 -14.40 -34.40
C GLU A 312 0.43 -15.64 -33.78
N PRO A 313 0.07 -16.87 -34.19
CA PRO A 313 0.75 -18.07 -33.71
C PRO A 313 2.23 -18.04 -34.10
N THR A 314 3.12 -17.81 -33.13
CA THR A 314 4.56 -18.03 -33.33
C THR A 314 4.83 -19.53 -33.47
N LEU A 315 5.82 -19.93 -34.28
CA LEU A 315 6.21 -21.34 -34.46
C LEU A 315 6.46 -22.03 -33.09
N GLY A 316 5.59 -22.98 -32.71
CA GLY A 316 5.64 -23.69 -31.43
C GLY A 316 5.16 -22.88 -30.20
N GLY A 317 4.61 -21.69 -30.42
CA GLY A 317 4.01 -20.86 -29.39
C GLY A 317 2.50 -21.00 -29.36
N HIS A 318 1.97 -20.98 -28.15
CA HIS A 318 0.53 -20.95 -27.93
C HIS A 318 -0.05 -19.55 -28.18
N GLU A 319 -1.33 -19.49 -28.50
CA GLU A 319 -2.10 -18.27 -28.74
C GLU A 319 -2.20 -17.41 -27.48
N LYS A 320 -2.01 -16.10 -27.62
CA LYS A 320 -2.04 -15.13 -26.51
C LYS A 320 -2.89 -13.93 -26.88
N VAL A 321 -3.26 -13.13 -25.88
CA VAL A 321 -3.92 -11.84 -26.07
C VAL A 321 -2.89 -10.72 -25.92
N ASP A 322 -2.70 -9.96 -26.98
CA ASP A 322 -1.84 -8.79 -27.03
C ASP A 322 -2.62 -7.55 -26.62
N LEU A 323 -2.01 -6.73 -25.77
CA LEU A 323 -2.40 -5.37 -25.44
C LEU A 323 -1.63 -4.39 -26.32
N ARG A 324 -2.34 -3.50 -27.00
CA ARG A 324 -1.76 -2.33 -27.66
C ARG A 324 -2.37 -1.04 -27.14
N VAL A 325 -1.53 -0.04 -26.89
CA VAL A 325 -1.95 1.32 -26.55
C VAL A 325 -1.52 2.27 -27.67
N SER A 326 -2.42 3.15 -28.09
CA SER A 326 -2.19 4.13 -29.16
C SER A 326 -2.67 5.52 -28.77
N SER A 327 -1.95 6.55 -29.22
CA SER A 327 -2.33 7.96 -29.12
C SER A 327 -2.50 8.52 -30.53
N GLY A 328 -3.65 9.13 -30.84
CA GLY A 328 -3.92 9.66 -32.18
C GLY A 328 -3.81 8.63 -33.32
N GLY A 329 -4.06 7.35 -33.04
CA GLY A 329 -3.91 6.24 -34.01
C GLY A 329 -2.49 5.72 -34.18
N GLN A 330 -1.49 6.29 -33.50
CA GLN A 330 -0.12 5.79 -33.49
C GLN A 330 0.17 4.97 -32.23
N GLN A 331 0.78 3.80 -32.40
CA GLN A 331 1.21 2.95 -31.30
C GLN A 331 2.34 3.63 -30.51
N ILE A 332 2.19 3.70 -29.18
CA ILE A 332 3.15 4.41 -28.29
C ILE A 332 4.28 3.52 -27.76
N HIS A 333 4.29 2.23 -28.09
CA HIS A 333 5.24 1.23 -27.59
C HIS A 333 5.86 0.44 -28.75
N GLU A 334 6.99 -0.22 -28.50
CA GLU A 334 7.65 -1.08 -29.50
C GLU A 334 7.10 -2.51 -29.51
N HIS A 335 6.74 -3.02 -28.33
CA HIS A 335 6.27 -4.39 -28.15
C HIS A 335 4.94 -4.41 -27.41
N PRO A 336 3.95 -5.19 -27.90
CA PRO A 336 2.67 -5.30 -27.23
C PRO A 336 2.83 -5.88 -25.82
N GLY A 337 2.00 -5.39 -24.91
CA GLY A 337 1.82 -6.00 -23.60
C GLY A 337 1.12 -7.35 -23.75
N ARG A 338 1.27 -8.24 -22.79
CA ARG A 338 0.54 -9.51 -22.77
C ARG A 338 -0.50 -9.49 -21.67
N LEU A 339 -1.73 -9.84 -22.02
CA LEU A 339 -2.80 -9.97 -21.06
C LEU A 339 -2.67 -11.33 -20.34
N ARG A 340 -2.74 -11.32 -19.02
CA ARG A 340 -2.62 -12.52 -18.19
C ARG A 340 -3.55 -12.46 -16.98
N ALA A 341 -3.99 -13.62 -16.49
CA ALA A 341 -4.68 -13.72 -15.21
C ALA A 341 -3.67 -13.51 -14.07
N ASN A 342 -4.01 -12.65 -13.11
CA ASN A 342 -3.21 -12.52 -11.90
C ASN A 342 -3.42 -13.71 -10.95
N ASP A 343 -2.60 -13.81 -9.91
CA ASP A 343 -2.59 -14.97 -9.00
C ASP A 343 -3.94 -15.24 -8.31
N ALA A 344 -4.76 -14.20 -8.12
CA ALA A 344 -6.09 -14.34 -7.54
C ALA A 344 -7.10 -14.87 -8.56
N LEU A 345 -7.02 -14.42 -9.82
CA LEU A 345 -7.88 -14.88 -10.90
C LEU A 345 -7.55 -16.32 -11.32
N GLN A 346 -6.26 -16.69 -11.31
CA GLN A 346 -5.80 -18.05 -11.57
C GLN A 346 -6.41 -19.09 -10.61
N LYS A 347 -6.77 -18.68 -9.39
CA LYS A 347 -7.40 -19.53 -8.38
C LYS A 347 -8.90 -19.72 -8.60
N ILE A 348 -9.50 -19.03 -9.57
CA ILE A 348 -10.92 -19.12 -9.90
C ILE A 348 -11.07 -19.95 -11.17
N PRO A 349 -11.53 -21.22 -11.07
CA PRO A 349 -11.83 -22.02 -12.24
C PRO A 349 -12.93 -21.35 -13.08
N ASP A 350 -12.81 -21.42 -14.40
CA ASP A 350 -13.83 -20.94 -15.35
C ASP A 350 -14.27 -19.48 -15.11
N HIS A 351 -13.33 -18.63 -14.70
CA HIS A 351 -13.56 -17.23 -14.40
C HIS A 351 -14.17 -16.48 -15.60
N ARG A 352 -15.04 -15.50 -15.31
CA ARG A 352 -15.91 -14.86 -16.30
C ARG A 352 -15.13 -14.06 -17.33
N GLU A 353 -14.02 -13.47 -16.92
CA GLU A 353 -13.10 -12.74 -17.78
C GLU A 353 -12.50 -13.63 -18.86
N GLY A 354 -12.15 -14.87 -18.50
CA GLY A 354 -11.60 -15.85 -19.42
C GLY A 354 -12.64 -16.24 -20.47
N LYS A 355 -13.87 -16.49 -20.04
CA LYS A 355 -15.00 -16.75 -20.94
C LYS A 355 -15.29 -15.57 -21.86
N ALA A 356 -15.24 -14.35 -21.35
CA ALA A 356 -15.43 -13.15 -22.16
C ALA A 356 -14.31 -12.99 -23.22
N ILE A 357 -13.05 -13.29 -22.87
CA ILE A 357 -11.94 -13.32 -23.81
C ILE A 357 -12.09 -14.43 -24.85
N GLU A 358 -12.49 -15.62 -24.43
CA GLU A 358 -12.75 -16.76 -25.33
C GLU A 358 -13.85 -16.41 -26.33
N GLN A 359 -14.95 -15.84 -25.87
CA GLN A 359 -16.07 -15.41 -26.71
C GLN A 359 -15.68 -14.28 -27.67
N ALA A 360 -14.90 -13.30 -27.21
CA ALA A 360 -14.55 -12.13 -28.02
C ALA A 360 -13.39 -12.40 -29.01
N LEU A 361 -12.38 -13.17 -28.61
CA LEU A 361 -11.11 -13.31 -29.31
C LEU A 361 -10.78 -14.75 -29.71
N GLY A 362 -11.59 -15.73 -29.29
CA GLY A 362 -11.36 -17.15 -29.59
C GLY A 362 -10.11 -17.74 -28.92
N VAL A 363 -9.65 -17.14 -27.81
CA VAL A 363 -8.46 -17.58 -27.06
C VAL A 363 -8.91 -18.39 -25.84
N ASP A 364 -8.40 -19.62 -25.69
CA ASP A 364 -8.69 -20.48 -24.54
C ASP A 364 -8.28 -19.78 -23.22
N PRO A 365 -9.15 -19.72 -22.20
CA PRO A 365 -8.86 -19.08 -20.91
C PRO A 365 -7.55 -19.56 -20.26
N LYS A 366 -7.16 -20.82 -20.46
CA LYS A 366 -5.90 -21.37 -19.93
C LYS A 366 -4.68 -20.64 -20.46
N MET A 367 -4.79 -20.00 -21.62
CA MET A 367 -3.72 -19.23 -22.23
C MET A 367 -3.45 -17.88 -21.55
N LEU A 368 -4.37 -17.45 -20.69
CA LEU A 368 -4.19 -16.25 -19.87
C LEU A 368 -3.35 -16.55 -18.62
N ASN A 369 -3.16 -17.82 -18.26
CA ASN A 369 -2.31 -18.17 -17.14
C ASN A 369 -0.82 -18.08 -17.54
N PRO A 370 0.05 -17.52 -16.69
CA PRO A 370 1.47 -17.52 -16.94
C PRO A 370 1.96 -18.97 -17.07
N VAL A 371 2.67 -19.28 -18.15
CA VAL A 371 3.33 -20.58 -18.29
C VAL A 371 4.34 -20.69 -17.14
N PRO A 372 4.31 -21.76 -16.31
CA PRO A 372 5.32 -21.97 -15.29
C PRO A 372 6.70 -21.86 -15.94
N ALA A 373 7.60 -21.12 -15.31
CA ALA A 373 8.97 -21.00 -15.79
C ALA A 373 9.48 -22.41 -16.05
N ARG A 374 9.91 -22.69 -17.30
CA ARG A 374 10.64 -23.93 -17.58
C ARG A 374 11.74 -23.98 -16.53
N GLU A 375 11.75 -25.03 -15.71
CA GLU A 375 12.90 -25.34 -14.87
C GLU A 375 14.10 -25.22 -15.80
N ALA A 376 14.97 -24.24 -15.52
CA ALA A 376 16.19 -24.10 -16.27
C ALA A 376 16.86 -25.47 -16.16
N GLN A 377 16.90 -26.21 -17.27
CA GLN A 377 17.66 -27.45 -17.36
C GLN A 377 19.06 -27.05 -16.87
N ARG A 378 19.41 -27.50 -15.66
CA ARG A 378 20.74 -27.29 -15.11
C ARG A 378 21.68 -27.78 -16.20
N ALA A 379 22.50 -26.87 -16.72
CA ALA A 379 23.57 -27.24 -17.62
C ALA A 379 24.32 -28.41 -16.94
N PRO A 380 24.52 -29.54 -17.63
CA PRO A 380 25.24 -30.66 -17.03
C PRO A 380 26.60 -30.15 -16.56
N ALA A 381 26.95 -30.47 -15.30
CA ALA A 381 28.19 -30.06 -14.69
C ALA A 381 29.35 -30.40 -15.64
N LYS A 382 30.12 -29.39 -16.03
CA LYS A 382 31.36 -29.61 -16.78
C LYS A 382 32.19 -30.63 -16.01
N ALA A 383 32.42 -31.79 -16.63
CA ALA A 383 33.36 -32.77 -16.14
C ALA A 383 34.70 -32.07 -15.90
N GLN A 384 35.22 -32.18 -14.67
CA GLN A 384 36.60 -31.84 -14.38
C GLN A 384 37.48 -32.76 -15.23
N GLU A 385 38.06 -32.21 -16.30
CA GLU A 385 39.16 -32.84 -17.00
C GLU A 385 40.32 -33.02 -16.03
N LYS A 386 40.60 -34.28 -15.73
CA LYS A 386 41.86 -34.73 -15.14
C LYS A 386 43.00 -34.32 -16.08
N GLN A 387 43.67 -33.21 -15.78
CA GLN A 387 45.03 -33.02 -16.29
C GLN A 387 45.99 -33.83 -15.44
N HIS A 388 46.48 -34.91 -16.08
CA HIS A 388 47.62 -35.69 -15.68
C HIS A 388 48.84 -34.81 -15.41
N SER A 389 49.31 -34.78 -14.16
CA SER A 389 50.72 -34.54 -13.87
C SER A 389 51.45 -35.88 -13.90
N GLN A 390 51.95 -36.28 -15.07
CA GLN A 390 53.13 -37.14 -15.14
C GLN A 390 54.34 -36.22 -15.16
N GLY A 391 55.12 -36.23 -14.08
CA GLY A 391 56.44 -35.62 -14.07
C GLY A 391 57.46 -36.51 -14.76
N VAL A 392 58.56 -35.91 -15.22
CA VAL A 392 59.89 -36.55 -15.33
C VAL A 392 60.99 -35.47 -15.22
N GLN A 393 61.88 -35.68 -14.24
CA GLN A 393 63.31 -35.29 -14.09
C GLN A 393 63.66 -33.78 -13.98
N LEU A 394 64.53 -33.36 -13.05
CA LEU A 394 65.68 -34.02 -12.41
C LEU A 394 65.54 -34.23 -10.90
#